data_AF-V8CKU2-F1
#
_entry.id   AF-V8CKU2-F1
#
_cell.length_a   1.000
_cell.length_b   1.000
_cell.length_c   1.000
_cell.angle_alpha   90.00
_cell.angle_beta   90.00
_cell.angle_gamma   90.00
#
_symmetry.space_group_name_H-M   'P 1'
#
loop_
_entity.id
_entity.type
_entity.pdbx_description
1 polymer ?
#
loop_
_entity_poly.entity_id
_entity_poly.type
_entity_poly.pdbx_seq_one_letter_code
_entity_poly.pdbx_strand_id
1 'polypeptide(L)' 'MSWLDSLKVAIIQKDTQKAFAHIQALPESFDDIEEMLQARELIAQVLDLLEEEKSHIRIQMLQIKAAKKFIEINS' A
#
# COMPACT_ATOMS: atom_id res chain seq x y z
N MET A 1 -13.28 -8.23 15.32
CA MET A 1 -12.99 -8.19 13.86
C MET A 1 -11.70 -8.96 13.67
N SER A 2 -11.63 -9.90 12.73
CA SER A 2 -10.40 -10.70 12.53
C SER A 2 -9.27 -9.84 11.94
N TRP A 3 -8.03 -10.32 12.01
CA TRP A 3 -6.90 -9.67 11.33
C TRP A 3 -7.17 -9.58 9.81
N LEU A 4 -7.70 -10.66 9.21
CA LEU A 4 -8.07 -10.71 7.80
C LEU A 4 -9.12 -9.65 7.44
N ASP A 5 -10.16 -9.49 8.26
CA ASP A 5 -11.20 -8.49 8.02
C ASP A 5 -10.64 -7.06 8.11
N SER A 6 -9.75 -6.82 9.06
CA SER A 6 -9.11 -5.51 9.22
C SER A 6 -8.22 -5.17 8.02
N LEU A 7 -7.46 -6.15 7.52
CA LEU A 7 -6.65 -6.01 6.31
C LEU A 7 -7.52 -5.77 5.07
N LYS A 8 -8.62 -6.52 4.91
CA LYS A 8 -9.60 -6.32 3.82
C LYS A 8 -10.16 -4.89 3.83
N VAL A 9 -10.54 -4.37 5.00
CA VAL A 9 -11.04 -2.98 5.12
C VAL A 9 -9.97 -1.97 4.70
N ALA A 10 -8.73 -2.15 5.15
CA ALA A 10 -7.63 -1.25 4.78
C ALA A 10 -7.37 -1.24 3.26
N ILE A 11 -7.40 -2.41 2.62
CA ILE A 11 -7.28 -2.55 1.16
C ILE A 11 -8.43 -1.84 0.43
N ILE A 12 -9.68 -2.07 0.85
CA ILE A 12 -10.87 -1.44 0.24
C ILE A 12 -10.81 0.08 0.35
N GLN A 13 -10.32 0.60 1.48
CA GLN A 13 -10.14 2.03 1.71
C GLN A 13 -8.94 2.61 0.95
N LYS A 14 -8.14 1.78 0.28
CA LYS A 14 -6.85 2.14 -0.33
C LYS A 14 -5.91 2.84 0.65
N ASP A 15 -6.00 2.50 1.93
CA ASP A 15 -5.15 3.04 2.98
C ASP A 15 -3.89 2.18 3.07
N THR A 16 -2.91 2.48 2.22
CA THR A 16 -1.63 1.75 2.12
C THR A 16 -0.87 1.72 3.43
N GLN A 17 -0.92 2.80 4.23
CA GLN A 17 -0.26 2.85 5.52
C GLN A 17 -0.87 1.86 6.51
N LYS A 18 -2.21 1.85 6.63
CA LYS A 18 -2.88 0.86 7.49
C LYS A 18 -2.72 -0.56 6.98
N ALA A 19 -2.83 -0.77 5.67
CA ALA A 19 -2.65 -2.08 5.06
C ALA A 19 -1.25 -2.64 5.35
N PHE A 20 -0.21 -1.81 5.20
CA PHE A 20 1.16 -2.19 5.53
C PHE A 20 1.37 -2.43 7.04
N ALA A 21 0.77 -1.61 7.90
CA ALA A 21 0.82 -1.82 9.35
C ALA A 21 0.19 -3.17 9.75
N HIS A 22 -0.90 -3.57 9.10
CA HIS A 22 -1.50 -4.88 9.31
C HIS A 22 -0.57 -6.03 8.87
N ILE A 23 0.18 -5.87 7.78
CA ILE A 23 1.19 -6.87 7.36
C ILE A 23 2.33 -6.96 8.36
N GLN A 24 2.79 -5.85 8.94
CA GLN A 24 3.81 -5.91 10.00
C GLN A 24 3.33 -6.64 11.24
N ALA A 25 2.03 -6.59 11.51
CA ALA A 25 1.36 -7.33 12.58
C ALA A 25 0.81 -8.69 12.09
N LEU A 26 1.52 -9.37 11.19
CA LEU A 26 1.13 -10.69 10.69
C LEU A 26 0.97 -11.67 11.87
N PRO A 27 -0.13 -12.42 11.96
CA PRO A 27 -0.29 -13.48 12.96
C PRO A 27 0.78 -14.56 12.81
N GLU A 28 1.21 -15.14 13.94
CA GLU A 28 2.19 -16.23 13.95
C GLU A 28 1.62 -17.55 13.38
N SER A 29 0.29 -17.70 13.40
CA SER A 29 -0.42 -18.87 12.92
C SER A 29 -1.78 -18.50 12.34
N PHE A 30 -2.29 -19.36 11.46
CA PHE A 30 -3.65 -19.32 10.92
C PHE A 30 -4.39 -20.59 11.34
N ASP A 31 -5.70 -20.51 11.52
CA ASP A 31 -6.49 -21.62 12.07
C ASP A 31 -6.61 -22.77 11.06
N ASP A 32 -6.67 -22.43 9.76
CA ASP A 32 -6.71 -23.39 8.68
C ASP A 32 -5.97 -22.93 7.41
N ILE A 33 -5.92 -23.84 6.42
CA ILE A 33 -5.28 -23.57 5.13
C ILE A 33 -6.02 -22.50 4.34
N GLU A 34 -7.34 -22.38 4.49
CA GLU A 34 -8.14 -21.41 3.75
C GLU A 34 -7.80 -20.00 4.20
N GLU A 35 -7.72 -19.76 5.51
CA GLU A 35 -7.27 -18.49 6.09
C GLU A 35 -5.86 -18.13 5.64
N MET A 36 -4.94 -19.09 5.60
CA MET A 36 -3.58 -18.86 5.12
C MET A 36 -3.55 -18.49 3.63
N LEU A 37 -4.38 -19.14 2.80
CA LEU A 37 -4.51 -18.80 1.38
C LEU A 37 -5.09 -17.40 1.19
N GLN A 38 -6.11 -17.04 1.97
CA GLN A 38 -6.69 -15.70 1.98
C GLN A 38 -5.65 -14.65 2.41
N ALA A 39 -4.89 -14.91 3.47
CA ALA A 39 -3.83 -14.00 3.93
C ALA A 39 -2.80 -13.74 2.84
N ARG A 40 -2.34 -14.80 2.15
CA ARG A 40 -1.38 -14.68 1.05
C ARG A 40 -1.91 -13.80 -0.09
N GLU A 41 -3.17 -14.01 -0.47
CA GLU A 41 -3.82 -13.25 -1.53
C GLU A 41 -3.96 -11.76 -1.15
N LEU A 42 -4.39 -11.48 0.08
CA LEU A 42 -4.50 -10.09 0.55
C LEU A 42 -3.14 -9.40 0.62
N ILE A 43 -2.08 -10.09 1.06
CA ILE A 43 -0.72 -9.55 1.06
C ILE A 43 -0.27 -9.20 -0.36
N ALA A 44 -0.58 -10.03 -1.35
CA ALA A 44 -0.29 -9.73 -2.75
C ALA A 44 -1.02 -8.45 -3.21
N GLN A 45 -2.30 -8.29 -2.87
CA GLN A 45 -3.05 -7.07 -3.18
C GLN A 45 -2.47 -5.81 -2.52
N VAL A 46 -1.94 -5.92 -1.29
CA VAL A 46 -1.25 -4.78 -0.65
C VAL A 46 0.05 -4.44 -1.35
N LEU A 47 0.81 -5.44 -1.83
CA LEU A 47 2.02 -5.19 -2.61
C LEU A 47 1.70 -4.41 -3.89
N ASP A 48 0.66 -4.81 -4.60
CA ASP A 48 0.20 -4.09 -5.81
C ASP A 48 -0.20 -2.65 -5.48
N LEU A 49 -0.94 -2.45 -4.38
CA LEU A 49 -1.35 -1.12 -3.92
C LEU A 49 -0.15 -0.22 -3.56
N LEU A 50 0.88 -0.78 -2.91
CA LEU A 50 2.11 -0.07 -2.56
C LEU A 50 2.92 0.33 -3.81
N GLU A 51 2.98 -0.54 -4.83
CA GLU A 51 3.69 -0.20 -6.07
C GLU A 51 2.93 0.86 -6.87
N GLU A 52 1.59 0.83 -6.87
CA GLU A 52 0.76 1.90 -7.44
C GLU A 52 1.02 3.24 -6.75
N GLU A 53 1.00 3.30 -5.42
CA GLU A 53 1.27 4.51 -4.65
C GLU A 53 2.68 5.06 -4.93
N LYS A 54 3.70 4.19 -4.95
CA LYS A 54 5.08 4.56 -5.28
C LYS A 54 5.20 5.16 -6.68
N SER A 55 4.47 4.61 -7.66
CA SER A 55 4.41 5.15 -9.02
C SER A 55 3.80 6.56 -9.02
N HIS A 56 2.69 6.77 -8.30
CA HIS A 56 2.06 8.08 -8.16
C HIS A 56 2.99 9.11 -7.53
N ILE A 57 3.66 8.75 -6.42
CA ILE A 57 4.64 9.62 -5.75
C ILE A 57 5.77 9.99 -6.72
N ARG A 58 6.28 9.02 -7.50
CA ARG A 58 7.32 9.28 -8.50
C ARG A 58 6.88 10.33 -9.52
N ILE A 59 5.66 10.21 -10.05
CA ILE A 59 5.12 11.17 -11.03
C ILE A 59 5.01 12.56 -10.40
N GLN A 60 4.47 12.67 -9.19
CA GLN A 60 4.35 13.94 -8.47
C GLN A 60 5.73 14.60 -8.24
N MET A 61 6.74 13.82 -7.85
CA MET A 61 8.10 14.34 -7.71
C MET A 61 8.67 14.89 -9.02
N LEU A 62 8.41 14.23 -10.15
CA LEU A 62 8.86 14.71 -11.47
C LEU A 62 8.20 16.04 -11.82
N GLN A 63 6.90 16.18 -11.55
CA GLN A 63 6.16 17.42 -11.75
C GLN A 63 6.71 18.56 -10.88
N ILE A 64 6.99 18.29 -9.59
CA ILE A 64 7.59 19.27 -8.67
C ILE A 64 8.97 19.71 -9.18
N LYS A 65 9.82 18.77 -9.63
CA LYS A 65 11.13 19.10 -10.18
C LYS A 65 11.04 19.96 -11.43
N ALA A 66 10.08 19.67 -12.32
CA ALA A 66 9.85 20.47 -13.52
C ALA A 66 9.39 21.90 -13.18
N ALA A 67 8.44 22.04 -12.24
CA ALA A 67 7.97 23.35 -11.77
C ALA A 67 9.09 24.17 -11.12
N LYS A 68 9.91 23.53 -10.27
CA LYS A 68 11.08 24.17 -9.65
C LYS A 68 12.07 24.69 -10.71
N LYS A 69 12.41 23.87 -11.70
CA LYS A 69 13.31 24.25 -12.79
C LYS A 69 12.74 25.42 -13.62
N PHE A 70 11.43 25.44 -13.84
CA PHE A 70 10.77 26.55 -14.55
C PHE A 70 10.92 27.86 -13.77
N ILE A 71 10.70 27.85 -12.45
CA ILE A 71 10.88 29.04 -11.61
C ILE A 71 12.33 29.52 -11.67
N GLU A 72 13.31 28.63 -11.52
CA GLU A 72 14.73 28.97 -11.55
C GLU A 72 15.21 29.57 -12.89
N ILE A 73 14.58 29.22 -14.01
CA ILE A 73 14.92 29.77 -15.34
C ILE A 73 14.27 31.14 -15.59
N ASN A 74 13.11 31.39 -14.99
CA ASN A 74 12.32 32.61 -15.20
C ASN A 74 12.41 33.61 -14.02
N SER A 75 13.29 33.36 -13.05
CA SER A 75 13.64 34.27 -11.95
C SER A 75 14.99 34.93 -12.22
#